data_AF-A0AAX1U4L4-F1
#
_entry.id   AF-A0AAX1U4L4-F1
#
_cell.length_a   1.000
_cell.length_b   1.000
_cell.length_c   1.000
_cell.angle_alpha   90.00
_cell.angle_beta   90.00
_cell.angle_gamma   90.00
#
_symmetry.space_group_name_H-M   'P 1'
#
loop_
_entity.id
_entity.type
_entity.pdbx_description
1 polymer ?
#
loop_
_entity_poly.entity_id
_entity_poly.type
_entity_poly.pdbx_seq_one_letter_code
_entity_poly.pdbx_strand_id
1 'polypeptide(L)'
;MKTNESYNECLKILKNHHYKHYKIDYILQMKQSNNLHFIGYATSKENSEDMVYIKFKDKSMSEVYSIPDWDFNVDGYLLSELEQGYTIDYMSLECHYNTWCNINEWRDELEHFDGLQKYLSYCQKNDINSNIIGIYSNNHINIMDMYKENNAGYDIIASTSIGSHSIVLGYNRRKDEYVTWRTSPNRNGGYDIGYYYSNYKDAFKNYEGRCNDILEKHLSFEKNKTKPKEKSFER
;
A
#
# COMPACT_ATOMS: atom_id res chain seq x y z
N MET A 1 14.79 13.00 -6.22
CA MET A 1 14.23 11.63 -6.27
C MET A 1 15.40 10.67 -6.11
N LYS A 2 15.37 9.76 -5.12
CA LYS A 2 16.33 8.64 -5.11
C LYS A 2 16.06 7.84 -6.37
N THR A 3 17.03 7.81 -7.29
CA THR A 3 16.94 6.98 -8.48
C THR A 3 16.85 5.54 -8.02
N ASN A 4 15.75 4.85 -8.34
CA ASN A 4 15.55 3.49 -7.88
C ASN A 4 16.52 2.56 -8.64
N GLU A 5 17.47 1.95 -7.92
CA GLU A 5 18.57 1.16 -8.51
C GLU A 5 18.02 -0.02 -9.32
N SER A 6 17.02 -0.71 -8.76
CA SER A 6 16.28 -1.81 -9.39
C SER A 6 15.65 -1.39 -10.72
N TYR A 7 15.03 -0.20 -10.77
CA TYR A 7 14.33 0.31 -11.93
C TYR A 7 15.28 0.59 -13.08
N ASN A 8 16.42 1.23 -12.78
CA ASN A 8 17.44 1.46 -13.79
C ASN A 8 18.04 0.16 -14.31
N GLU A 9 18.25 -0.83 -13.44
CA GLU A 9 18.80 -2.13 -13.86
C GLU A 9 17.79 -2.92 -14.68
N CYS A 10 16.51 -2.93 -14.28
CA CYS A 10 15.41 -3.53 -15.03
C CYS A 10 15.30 -2.93 -16.44
N LEU A 11 15.39 -1.59 -16.58
CA LEU A 11 15.41 -0.93 -17.88
C LEU A 11 16.60 -1.37 -18.76
N LYS A 12 17.79 -1.58 -18.18
CA LYS A 12 18.94 -2.07 -18.93
C LYS A 12 18.72 -3.49 -19.43
N ILE A 13 18.17 -4.37 -18.58
CA ILE A 13 17.85 -5.75 -18.94
C ILE A 13 16.84 -5.77 -20.09
N LEU A 14 15.73 -5.02 -19.99
CA LEU A 14 14.75 -4.90 -21.06
C LEU A 14 15.40 -4.43 -22.37
N LYS A 15 16.27 -3.43 -22.32
CA LYS A 15 16.99 -2.93 -23.51
C LYS A 15 17.90 -4.00 -24.12
N ASN A 16 18.65 -4.73 -23.31
CA ASN A 16 19.59 -5.75 -23.75
C ASN A 16 18.89 -6.98 -24.36
N HIS A 17 17.67 -7.28 -23.92
CA HIS A 17 16.83 -8.37 -24.43
C HIS A 17 15.82 -7.92 -25.50
N HIS A 18 16.05 -6.77 -26.16
CA HIS A 18 15.21 -6.22 -27.24
C HIS A 18 13.79 -5.75 -26.84
N TYR A 19 13.45 -5.72 -25.55
CA TYR A 19 12.18 -5.21 -24.99
C TYR A 19 12.20 -3.69 -24.70
N LYS A 20 12.94 -2.90 -25.48
CA LYS A 20 13.06 -1.43 -25.27
C LYS A 20 11.73 -0.66 -25.34
N HIS A 21 10.72 -1.25 -25.98
CA HIS A 21 9.39 -0.67 -26.18
C HIS A 21 8.42 -1.05 -25.05
N TYR A 22 8.85 -1.88 -24.10
CA TYR A 22 8.03 -2.25 -22.95
C TYR A 22 8.02 -1.14 -21.90
N LYS A 23 6.97 -1.11 -21.08
CA LYS A 23 6.87 -0.32 -19.85
C LYS A 23 7.03 -1.26 -18.66
N ILE A 24 7.75 -0.82 -17.64
CA ILE A 24 7.81 -1.54 -16.36
C ILE A 24 6.51 -1.26 -15.63
N ASP A 25 5.80 -2.31 -15.23
CA ASP A 25 4.55 -2.21 -14.49
C ASP A 25 4.79 -2.30 -12.99
N TYR A 26 5.60 -3.26 -12.55
CA TYR A 26 6.07 -3.34 -11.16
C TYR A 26 7.47 -3.95 -11.03
N ILE A 27 8.10 -3.66 -9.90
CA ILE A 27 9.37 -4.25 -9.44
C ILE A 27 9.20 -4.65 -7.97
N LEU A 28 9.51 -5.91 -7.67
CA LEU A 28 9.56 -6.45 -6.33
C LEU A 28 11.03 -6.67 -5.94
N GLN A 29 11.43 -6.26 -4.75
CA GLN A 29 12.79 -6.39 -4.26
C GLN A 29 12.85 -7.23 -2.99
N MET A 30 13.86 -8.08 -2.88
CA MET A 30 14.16 -8.82 -1.66
C MET A 30 15.19 -8.06 -0.83
N LYS A 31 14.80 -7.59 0.36
CA LYS A 31 15.65 -6.75 1.23
C LYS A 31 16.72 -7.51 2.01
N GLN A 32 16.74 -8.84 1.95
CA GLN A 32 17.58 -9.67 2.82
C GLN A 32 19.02 -9.88 2.33
N SER A 33 19.36 -9.45 1.11
CA SER A 33 20.71 -9.61 0.56
C SER A 33 21.45 -8.27 0.48
N ASN A 34 22.73 -8.26 0.81
CA ASN A 34 23.64 -7.14 0.50
C ASN A 34 23.76 -6.88 -1.02
N ASN A 35 23.28 -7.81 -1.84
CA ASN A 35 23.22 -7.71 -3.29
C ASN A 35 21.80 -7.36 -3.76
N LEU A 36 21.70 -6.58 -4.83
CA LEU A 36 20.44 -6.24 -5.48
C LEU A 36 19.78 -7.49 -6.06
N HIS A 37 18.68 -7.94 -5.43
CA HIS A 37 17.84 -9.02 -5.94
C HIS A 37 16.42 -8.47 -6.15
N PHE A 38 15.96 -8.49 -7.40
CA PHE A 38 14.62 -8.07 -7.76
C PHE A 38 13.95 -8.95 -8.80
N ILE A 39 12.63 -8.86 -8.82
CA ILE A 39 11.74 -9.35 -9.87
C ILE A 39 11.14 -8.13 -10.57
N GLY A 40 11.15 -8.12 -11.89
CA GLY A 40 10.49 -7.11 -12.70
C GLY A 40 9.38 -7.71 -13.53
N TYR A 41 8.29 -6.99 -13.68
CA TYR A 41 7.20 -7.32 -14.59
C TYR A 41 6.94 -6.14 -15.52
N ALA A 42 6.82 -6.42 -16.81
CA ALA A 42 6.70 -5.39 -17.84
C ALA A 42 5.80 -5.86 -18.99
N THR A 43 5.02 -4.93 -19.54
CA THR A 43 4.14 -5.13 -20.69
C THR A 43 4.61 -4.30 -21.89
N SER A 44 4.31 -4.76 -23.12
CA SER A 44 4.52 -3.94 -24.31
C SER A 44 3.63 -2.70 -24.27
N LYS A 45 4.17 -1.56 -24.70
CA LYS A 45 3.39 -0.32 -24.84
C LYS A 45 2.38 -0.38 -25.99
N GLU A 46 2.55 -1.32 -26.91
CA GLU A 46 1.70 -1.47 -28.10
C GLU A 46 0.63 -2.56 -27.90
N ASN A 47 0.96 -3.61 -27.15
CA ASN A 47 0.05 -4.72 -26.84
C ASN A 47 0.21 -5.17 -25.38
N SER A 48 -0.78 -4.93 -24.53
CA SER A 48 -0.71 -5.30 -23.11
C SER A 48 -0.69 -6.81 -22.84
N GLU A 49 -1.03 -7.64 -23.83
CA GLU A 49 -0.93 -9.11 -23.74
C GLU A 49 0.52 -9.60 -23.86
N ASP A 50 1.40 -8.79 -24.44
CA ASP A 50 2.81 -9.13 -24.55
C ASP A 50 3.53 -8.77 -23.25
N MET A 51 3.74 -9.78 -22.40
CA MET A 51 4.25 -9.64 -21.05
C MET A 51 5.61 -10.31 -20.88
N VAL A 52 6.46 -9.72 -20.04
CA VAL A 52 7.73 -10.33 -19.65
C VAL A 52 7.95 -10.31 -18.14
N TYR A 53 8.51 -11.40 -17.65
CA TYR A 53 8.99 -11.58 -16.29
C TYR A 53 10.52 -11.52 -16.27
N ILE A 54 11.06 -10.75 -15.33
CA ILE A 54 12.50 -10.55 -15.18
C ILE A 54 12.91 -11.03 -13.81
N LYS A 55 13.84 -11.98 -13.74
CA LYS A 55 14.52 -12.36 -12.49
C LYS A 55 15.93 -11.82 -12.51
N PHE A 56 16.29 -11.04 -11.49
CA PHE A 56 17.63 -10.49 -11.35
C PHE A 56 18.17 -10.76 -9.95
N LYS A 57 19.27 -11.51 -9.86
CA LYS A 57 19.94 -11.81 -8.58
C LYS A 57 21.31 -11.12 -8.48
N ASP A 58 22.01 -11.05 -9.60
CA ASP A 58 23.24 -10.27 -9.78
C ASP A 58 23.51 -10.08 -11.29
N LYS A 59 24.58 -9.34 -11.63
CA LYS A 59 24.97 -9.03 -13.02
C LYS A 59 25.30 -10.26 -13.88
N SER A 60 25.51 -11.44 -13.29
CA SER A 60 25.78 -12.69 -14.00
C SER A 60 24.54 -13.57 -14.18
N MET A 61 23.45 -13.27 -13.46
CA MET A 61 22.20 -14.03 -13.47
C MET A 61 21.01 -13.09 -13.63
N SER A 62 20.79 -12.65 -14.87
CA SER A 62 19.56 -11.99 -15.30
C SER A 62 18.83 -12.88 -16.30
N GLU A 63 17.59 -13.22 -16.00
CA GLU A 63 16.74 -14.04 -16.86
C GLU A 63 15.49 -13.26 -17.24
N VAL A 64 15.10 -13.36 -18.51
CA VAL A 64 13.89 -12.72 -19.04
C VAL A 64 13.05 -13.79 -19.72
N TYR A 65 11.80 -13.89 -19.30
CA TYR A 65 10.84 -14.87 -19.78
C TYR A 65 9.62 -14.15 -20.33
N SER A 66 9.10 -14.60 -21.48
CA SER A 66 7.78 -14.16 -21.94
C SER A 66 6.71 -14.91 -21.15
N ILE A 67 5.66 -14.20 -20.74
CA ILE A 67 4.49 -14.77 -20.08
C ILE A 67 3.35 -14.77 -21.10
N PRO A 68 2.74 -15.93 -21.40
CA PRO A 68 1.51 -15.97 -22.18
C PRO A 68 0.36 -15.27 -21.46
N ASP A 69 -0.52 -14.61 -22.21
CA ASP A 69 -1.74 -13.94 -21.70
C ASP A 69 -2.58 -14.83 -20.78
N TRP A 70 -2.78 -16.10 -21.16
CA TRP A 70 -3.56 -17.07 -20.39
C TRP A 70 -2.89 -17.55 -19.10
N ASP A 71 -1.58 -17.36 -18.94
CA ASP A 71 -0.82 -17.83 -17.76
C ASP A 71 -0.79 -16.76 -16.66
N PHE A 72 -0.86 -15.49 -17.05
CA PHE A 72 -0.74 -14.38 -16.10
C PHE A 72 -1.97 -14.28 -15.17
N ASN A 73 -1.69 -14.23 -13.87
CA ASN A 73 -2.66 -13.90 -12.83
C ASN A 73 -1.97 -13.19 -11.67
N VAL A 74 -2.68 -12.27 -11.01
CA VAL A 74 -2.10 -11.46 -9.93
C VAL A 74 -1.72 -12.31 -8.72
N ASP A 75 -2.49 -13.36 -8.44
CA ASP A 75 -2.26 -14.22 -7.27
C ASP A 75 -0.90 -14.93 -7.36
N GLY A 76 -0.59 -15.55 -8.50
CA GLY A 76 0.67 -16.25 -8.74
C GLY A 76 1.87 -15.35 -9.01
N TYR A 77 1.72 -14.24 -9.75
CA TYR A 77 2.85 -13.41 -10.18
C TYR A 77 3.18 -12.23 -9.27
N LEU A 78 2.23 -11.78 -8.44
CA LEU A 78 2.44 -10.69 -7.48
C LEU A 78 2.28 -11.18 -6.04
N LEU A 79 1.13 -11.78 -5.69
CA LEU A 79 0.83 -12.08 -4.30
C LEU A 79 1.72 -13.19 -3.75
N SER A 80 1.95 -14.25 -4.51
CA SER A 80 2.88 -15.34 -4.15
C SER A 80 4.30 -14.83 -3.86
N GLU A 81 4.83 -13.94 -4.69
CA GLU A 81 6.18 -13.37 -4.50
C GLU A 81 6.23 -12.47 -3.25
N LEU A 82 5.15 -11.71 -2.98
CA LEU A 82 5.04 -10.96 -1.74
C LEU A 82 5.01 -11.89 -0.52
N GLU A 83 4.31 -13.03 -0.57
CA GLU A 83 4.34 -14.05 0.50
C GLU A 83 5.74 -14.56 0.77
N GLN A 84 6.50 -14.86 -0.28
CA GLN A 84 7.87 -15.36 -0.22
C GLN A 84 8.89 -14.36 0.32
N GLY A 85 8.49 -13.09 0.53
CA GLY A 85 9.28 -12.09 1.25
C GLY A 85 9.81 -10.96 0.39
N TYR A 86 9.39 -10.88 -0.87
CA TYR A 86 9.62 -9.68 -1.67
C TYR A 86 8.76 -8.51 -1.17
N THR A 87 9.22 -7.30 -1.45
CA THR A 87 8.47 -6.05 -1.19
C THR A 87 8.37 -5.23 -2.46
N ILE A 88 7.25 -4.53 -2.64
CA ILE A 88 7.07 -3.63 -3.78
C ILE A 88 8.04 -2.46 -3.65
N ASP A 89 8.86 -2.31 -4.68
CA ASP A 89 9.86 -1.25 -4.78
C ASP A 89 9.45 -0.21 -5.85
N TYR A 90 8.78 -0.66 -6.90
CA TYR A 90 8.09 0.20 -7.85
C TYR A 90 6.80 -0.48 -8.31
N MET A 91 5.74 0.31 -8.51
CA MET A 91 4.54 -0.11 -9.21
C MET A 91 3.84 1.12 -9.79
N SER A 92 3.44 1.06 -11.05
CA SER A 92 2.74 2.18 -11.69
C SER A 92 1.30 2.27 -11.17
N LEU A 93 0.71 3.47 -11.20
CA LEU A 93 -0.67 3.64 -10.73
C LEU A 93 -1.68 2.91 -11.62
N GLU A 94 -1.40 2.82 -12.93
CA GLU A 94 -2.16 1.99 -13.87
C GLU A 94 -2.09 0.51 -13.49
N CYS A 95 -0.90 0.02 -13.13
CA CYS A 95 -0.72 -1.36 -12.66
C CYS A 95 -1.48 -1.61 -11.35
N HIS A 96 -1.44 -0.68 -10.39
CA HIS A 96 -2.28 -0.77 -9.19
C HIS A 96 -3.77 -0.87 -9.51
N TYR A 97 -4.27 -0.08 -10.46
CA TYR A 97 -5.66 -0.16 -10.92
C TYR A 97 -5.98 -1.55 -11.49
N ASN A 98 -5.18 -2.06 -12.41
CA ASN A 98 -5.38 -3.38 -13.01
C ASN A 98 -5.33 -4.50 -11.95
N THR A 99 -4.40 -4.40 -10.99
CA THR A 99 -4.33 -5.31 -9.84
C THR A 99 -5.58 -5.26 -8.98
N TRP A 100 -6.15 -4.07 -8.73
CA TRP A 100 -7.41 -3.95 -7.99
C TRP A 100 -8.59 -4.56 -8.73
N CYS A 101 -8.67 -4.38 -10.05
CA CYS A 101 -9.67 -5.02 -10.89
C CYS A 101 -9.59 -6.55 -10.77
N ASN A 102 -8.40 -7.11 -10.96
CA ASN A 102 -8.20 -8.57 -10.92
C ASN A 102 -8.50 -9.15 -9.53
N ILE A 103 -7.99 -8.55 -8.46
CA ILE A 103 -8.30 -8.97 -7.08
C ILE A 103 -9.80 -8.89 -6.80
N ASN A 104 -10.48 -7.84 -7.28
CA ASN A 104 -11.90 -7.67 -7.07
C ASN A 104 -12.75 -8.69 -7.83
N GLU A 105 -12.32 -9.10 -9.02
CA GLU A 105 -12.99 -10.11 -9.83
C GLU A 105 -12.83 -11.52 -9.26
N TRP A 106 -11.63 -11.85 -8.75
CA TRP A 106 -11.26 -13.19 -8.31
C TRP A 106 -11.21 -13.34 -6.77
N ARG A 107 -11.93 -12.49 -6.02
CA ARG A 107 -11.84 -12.40 -4.54
C ARG A 107 -11.90 -13.73 -3.80
N ASP A 108 -12.79 -14.61 -4.26
CA ASP A 108 -13.09 -15.89 -3.61
C ASP A 108 -12.16 -17.03 -4.05
N GLU A 109 -11.32 -16.78 -5.06
CA GLU A 109 -10.42 -17.76 -5.67
C GLU A 109 -8.93 -17.48 -5.37
N LEU A 110 -8.62 -16.39 -4.66
CA LEU A 110 -7.25 -16.08 -4.26
C LEU A 110 -6.71 -17.15 -3.30
N GLU A 111 -5.49 -17.61 -3.54
CA GLU A 111 -4.82 -18.59 -2.68
C GLU A 111 -3.77 -17.91 -1.77
N HIS A 112 -3.13 -16.84 -2.26
CA HIS A 112 -2.00 -16.19 -1.60
C HIS A 112 -2.46 -15.01 -0.71
N PHE A 113 -3.22 -15.33 0.35
CA PHE A 113 -3.81 -14.34 1.25
C PHE A 113 -2.81 -13.53 2.07
N ASP A 114 -1.69 -14.09 2.52
CA ASP A 114 -0.66 -13.32 3.23
C ASP A 114 -0.01 -12.29 2.28
N GLY A 115 0.08 -12.64 1.00
CA GLY A 115 0.57 -11.79 -0.08
C GLY A 115 -0.37 -10.63 -0.32
N LEU A 116 -1.67 -10.92 -0.37
CA LEU A 116 -2.74 -9.93 -0.42
C LEU A 116 -2.62 -8.95 0.76
N GLN A 117 -2.45 -9.44 1.99
CA GLN A 117 -2.32 -8.56 3.16
C GLN A 117 -1.07 -7.66 3.07
N LYS A 118 0.05 -8.17 2.55
CA LYS A 118 1.26 -7.35 2.29
C LYS A 118 1.01 -6.29 1.21
N TYR A 119 0.31 -6.63 0.14
CA TYR A 119 -0.08 -5.68 -0.92
C TYR A 119 -1.01 -4.58 -0.39
N LEU A 120 -2.06 -4.94 0.36
CA LEU A 120 -2.99 -3.97 0.95
C LEU A 120 -2.30 -3.08 1.98
N SER A 121 -1.37 -3.63 2.78
CA SER A 121 -0.53 -2.83 3.68
C SER A 121 0.35 -1.84 2.92
N TYR A 122 0.91 -2.25 1.78
CA TYR A 122 1.65 -1.33 0.90
C TYR A 122 0.74 -0.23 0.37
N CYS A 123 -0.47 -0.57 -0.09
CA CYS A 123 -1.45 0.40 -0.56
C CYS A 123 -1.79 1.43 0.53
N GLN A 124 -2.07 0.97 1.75
CA GLN A 124 -2.35 1.83 2.89
C GLN A 124 -1.20 2.79 3.20
N LYS A 125 0.06 2.33 3.13
CA LYS A 125 1.25 3.14 3.44
C LYS A 125 1.61 4.17 2.38
N ASN A 126 1.22 3.90 1.13
CA ASN A 126 1.49 4.76 -0.02
C ASN A 126 0.26 5.53 -0.49
N ASP A 127 -0.78 5.62 0.36
CA ASP A 127 -2.03 6.34 0.09
C ASP A 127 -2.80 5.86 -1.16
N ILE A 128 -2.59 4.60 -1.57
CA ILE A 128 -3.31 3.98 -2.68
C ILE A 128 -4.67 3.50 -2.15
N ASN A 129 -5.73 4.19 -2.54
CA ASN A 129 -7.07 3.96 -2.04
C ASN A 129 -8.10 4.05 -3.18
N SER A 130 -9.35 3.68 -2.91
CA SER A 130 -10.44 3.64 -3.90
C SER A 130 -10.67 4.98 -4.61
N ASN A 131 -10.41 6.12 -3.97
CA ASN A 131 -10.55 7.43 -4.61
C ASN A 131 -9.48 7.65 -5.68
N ILE A 132 -8.22 7.28 -5.40
CA ILE A 132 -7.13 7.40 -6.38
C ILE A 132 -7.33 6.39 -7.51
N ILE A 133 -7.71 5.15 -7.19
CA ILE A 133 -7.97 4.09 -8.18
C ILE A 133 -9.17 4.45 -9.06
N GLY A 134 -10.20 5.08 -8.49
CA GLY A 134 -11.37 5.56 -9.22
C GLY A 134 -11.09 6.65 -10.28
N ILE A 135 -9.89 7.25 -10.31
CA ILE A 135 -9.49 8.15 -11.40
C ILE A 135 -9.42 7.41 -12.74
N TYR A 136 -9.12 6.10 -12.72
CA TYR A 136 -8.99 5.28 -13.92
C TYR A 136 -10.31 4.68 -14.41
N SER A 137 -11.35 4.65 -13.56
CA SER A 137 -12.65 4.11 -13.98
C SER A 137 -13.80 4.62 -13.13
N ASN A 138 -14.97 4.73 -13.74
CA ASN A 138 -16.22 5.07 -13.05
C ASN A 138 -16.72 3.95 -12.12
N ASN A 139 -16.07 2.78 -12.09
CA ASN A 139 -16.40 1.70 -11.18
C ASN A 139 -15.72 1.95 -9.83
N HIS A 140 -16.52 2.04 -8.76
CA HIS A 140 -16.03 2.19 -7.39
C HIS A 140 -15.51 0.85 -6.84
N ILE A 141 -14.33 0.46 -7.30
CA ILE A 141 -13.63 -0.74 -6.79
C ILE A 141 -12.99 -0.39 -5.44
N ASN A 142 -13.25 -1.22 -4.43
CA ASN A 142 -12.61 -1.09 -3.13
C ASN A 142 -12.24 -2.48 -2.59
N ILE A 143 -10.96 -2.84 -2.64
CA ILE A 143 -10.42 -4.09 -2.09
C ILE A 143 -9.84 -3.90 -0.67
N MET A 144 -9.80 -2.65 -0.17
CA MET A 144 -9.24 -2.36 1.16
C MET A 144 -10.13 -2.89 2.29
N ASP A 145 -11.38 -3.26 1.99
CA ASP A 145 -12.28 -3.99 2.88
C ASP A 145 -11.74 -5.39 3.25
N MET A 146 -10.87 -5.97 2.43
CA MET A 146 -10.19 -7.24 2.70
C MET A 146 -8.96 -7.09 3.61
N TYR A 147 -8.53 -5.85 3.91
CA TYR A 147 -7.32 -5.60 4.69
C TYR A 147 -7.57 -5.84 6.18
N LYS A 148 -6.82 -6.78 6.75
CA LYS A 148 -6.80 -7.11 8.16
C LYS A 148 -5.57 -6.47 8.79
N GLU A 149 -5.72 -5.20 9.14
CA GLU A 149 -4.65 -4.45 9.79
C GLU A 149 -4.36 -5.02 11.20
N ASN A 150 -3.08 -5.30 11.47
CA ASN A 150 -2.62 -5.78 12.78
C ASN A 150 -1.40 -4.98 13.23
N ASN A 151 -1.35 -4.65 14.52
CA ASN A 151 -0.17 -4.09 15.17
C ASN A 151 0.08 -4.77 16.50
N ALA A 152 1.31 -5.28 16.70
CA ALA A 152 1.73 -5.94 17.93
C ALA A 152 0.78 -7.06 18.43
N GLY A 153 0.11 -7.76 17.52
CA GLY A 153 -0.85 -8.82 17.84
C GLY A 153 -2.27 -8.32 18.17
N TYR A 154 -2.58 -7.04 17.95
CA TYR A 154 -3.92 -6.48 18.06
C TYR A 154 -4.45 -6.24 16.65
N ASP A 155 -5.60 -6.85 16.34
CA ASP A 155 -6.33 -6.57 15.11
C ASP A 155 -6.97 -5.20 15.23
N ILE A 156 -6.74 -4.31 14.26
CA ILE A 156 -7.37 -3.00 14.25
C ILE A 156 -8.81 -3.16 13.80
N ILE A 157 -9.73 -2.91 14.73
CA ILE A 157 -11.18 -3.12 14.55
C ILE A 157 -11.95 -1.82 14.32
N ALA A 158 -11.34 -0.66 14.58
CA ALA A 158 -11.87 0.63 14.17
C ALA A 158 -10.73 1.63 13.91
N SER A 159 -10.94 2.55 12.97
CA SER A 159 -10.01 3.62 12.65
C SER A 159 -10.78 4.88 12.26
N THR A 160 -10.37 6.02 12.80
CA THR A 160 -10.89 7.34 12.42
C THR A 160 -9.72 8.23 12.09
N SER A 161 -9.75 8.86 10.92
CA SER A 161 -8.71 9.75 10.40
C SER A 161 -9.25 11.16 10.27
N ILE A 162 -8.56 12.13 10.88
CA ILE A 162 -8.91 13.56 10.82
C ILE A 162 -7.63 14.35 10.54
N GLY A 163 -7.58 15.02 9.39
CA GLY A 163 -6.39 15.71 8.91
C GLY A 163 -5.20 14.74 8.82
N SER A 164 -4.09 15.07 9.46
CA SER A 164 -2.85 14.27 9.45
C SER A 164 -2.78 13.20 10.56
N HIS A 165 -3.84 13.01 11.33
CA HIS A 165 -3.85 12.09 12.47
C HIS A 165 -4.94 11.04 12.34
N SER A 166 -4.68 9.88 12.92
CA SER A 166 -5.67 8.82 13.08
C SER A 166 -5.64 8.28 14.49
N ILE A 167 -6.82 7.92 15.00
CA ILE A 167 -6.98 7.09 16.19
C ILE A 167 -7.47 5.73 15.74
N VAL A 168 -6.88 4.67 16.29
CA VAL A 168 -7.30 3.29 16.04
C VAL A 168 -7.72 2.62 17.35
N LEU A 169 -8.64 1.68 17.25
CA LEU A 169 -9.01 0.73 18.30
C LEU A 169 -8.58 -0.66 17.85
N GLY A 170 -7.71 -1.29 18.62
CA GLY A 170 -7.24 -2.66 18.41
C GLY A 170 -7.79 -3.63 19.44
N TYR A 171 -7.92 -4.90 19.06
CA TYR A 171 -8.30 -5.99 19.95
C TYR A 171 -7.35 -7.17 19.82
N ASN A 172 -6.87 -7.68 20.96
CA ASN A 172 -6.03 -8.87 21.02
C ASN A 172 -6.82 -10.03 21.62
N ARG A 173 -7.21 -10.98 20.79
CA ARG A 173 -7.97 -12.17 21.19
C ARG A 173 -7.26 -13.06 22.20
N ARG A 174 -5.92 -13.12 22.15
CA ARG A 174 -5.13 -13.98 23.06
C ARG A 174 -5.04 -13.41 24.46
N LYS A 175 -4.98 -12.09 24.58
CA LYS A 175 -4.94 -11.37 25.86
C LYS A 175 -6.31 -10.98 26.38
N ASP A 176 -7.32 -11.07 25.53
CA ASP A 176 -8.65 -10.47 25.74
C ASP A 176 -8.56 -9.00 26.17
N GLU A 177 -7.79 -8.23 25.42
CA GLU A 177 -7.45 -6.84 25.75
C GLU A 177 -7.65 -5.94 24.54
N TYR A 178 -8.08 -4.71 24.80
CA TYR A 178 -8.27 -3.65 23.83
C TYR A 178 -7.18 -2.60 23.97
N VAL A 179 -6.86 -1.92 22.88
CA VAL A 179 -5.89 -0.83 22.87
C VAL A 179 -6.36 0.30 21.98
N THR A 180 -6.13 1.55 22.39
CA THR A 180 -6.23 2.68 21.48
C THR A 180 -4.84 3.21 21.17
N TRP A 181 -4.53 3.44 19.89
CA TRP A 181 -3.30 4.09 19.46
C TRP A 181 -3.59 5.35 18.67
N ARG A 182 -2.63 6.27 18.67
CA ARG A 182 -2.54 7.31 17.67
C ARG A 182 -1.57 6.87 16.58
N THR A 183 -1.85 7.28 15.36
CA THR A 183 -1.02 7.04 14.19
C THR A 183 -1.34 8.11 13.13
N SER A 184 -0.81 7.95 11.93
CA SER A 184 -1.17 8.74 10.75
C SER A 184 -2.15 7.96 9.85
N PRO A 185 -2.87 8.63 8.94
CA PRO A 185 -3.81 7.96 8.02
C PRO A 185 -3.17 6.80 7.25
N ASN A 186 -1.94 6.97 6.77
CA ASN A 186 -1.17 5.95 6.06
C ASN A 186 -0.24 5.12 6.96
N ARG A 187 -0.34 5.27 8.29
CA ARG A 187 0.50 4.58 9.28
C ARG A 187 2.00 4.87 9.16
N ASN A 188 2.38 5.89 8.40
CA ASN A 188 3.76 6.36 8.37
C ASN A 188 4.16 6.88 9.77
N GLY A 189 5.31 6.41 10.25
CA GLY A 189 5.77 6.65 11.62
C GLY A 189 5.28 5.60 12.64
N GLY A 190 4.45 4.64 12.23
CA GLY A 190 3.97 3.56 13.09
C GLY A 190 2.86 4.01 14.04
N TYR A 191 2.77 3.33 15.18
CA TYR A 191 1.75 3.55 16.21
C TYR A 191 2.39 4.14 17.45
N ASP A 192 1.83 5.23 17.96
CA ASP A 192 2.29 5.91 19.17
C ASP A 192 1.14 6.14 20.17
N ILE A 193 1.51 6.47 21.41
CA ILE A 193 0.60 6.79 22.52
C ILE A 193 -0.54 5.74 22.65
N GLY A 194 -0.17 4.58 23.20
CA GLY A 194 -1.07 3.45 23.45
C GLY A 194 -1.72 3.48 24.83
N TYR A 195 -3.03 3.24 24.89
CA TYR A 195 -3.75 2.99 26.14
C TYR A 195 -4.48 1.65 26.07
N TYR A 196 -4.30 0.82 27.09
CA TYR A 196 -4.78 -0.56 27.14
C TYR A 196 -5.95 -0.69 28.10
N TYR A 197 -6.90 -1.57 27.76
CA TYR A 197 -8.16 -1.75 28.47
C TYR A 197 -8.58 -3.22 28.49
N SER A 198 -9.12 -3.67 29.62
CA SER A 198 -9.66 -5.03 29.76
C SER A 198 -11.08 -5.19 29.22
N ASN A 199 -11.77 -4.10 28.86
CA ASN A 199 -13.14 -4.17 28.34
C ASN A 199 -13.37 -3.17 27.21
N TYR A 200 -14.29 -3.55 26.32
CA TYR A 200 -14.63 -2.78 25.13
C TYR A 200 -15.20 -1.40 25.45
N LYS A 201 -16.03 -1.28 26.49
CA LYS A 201 -16.76 -0.03 26.80
C LYS A 201 -15.79 1.10 27.15
N ASP A 202 -14.81 0.83 28.01
CA ASP A 202 -13.80 1.83 28.39
C ASP A 202 -12.85 2.14 27.23
N ALA A 203 -12.46 1.12 26.46
CA ALA A 203 -11.64 1.31 25.28
C ALA A 203 -12.32 2.20 24.23
N PHE A 204 -13.60 1.94 23.96
CA PHE A 204 -14.39 2.72 23.01
C PHE A 204 -14.63 4.15 23.49
N LYS A 205 -14.90 4.34 24.80
CA LYS A 205 -15.00 5.68 25.39
C LYS A 205 -13.71 6.48 25.22
N ASN A 206 -12.55 5.85 25.41
CA ASN A 206 -11.27 6.50 25.17
C ASN A 206 -11.05 6.78 23.68
N TYR A 207 -11.38 5.83 22.81
CA TYR A 207 -11.31 5.99 21.35
C TYR A 207 -12.13 7.20 20.89
N GLU A 208 -13.39 7.29 21.31
CA GLU A 208 -14.29 8.41 21.02
C GLU A 208 -13.72 9.74 21.52
N GLY A 209 -13.29 9.79 22.80
CA GLY A 209 -12.69 11.00 23.37
C GLY A 209 -11.47 11.48 22.59
N ARG A 210 -10.56 10.56 22.21
CA ARG A 210 -9.37 10.90 21.41
C ARG A 210 -9.73 11.35 19.99
N CYS A 211 -10.79 10.80 19.40
CA CYS A 211 -11.29 11.25 18.10
C CYS A 211 -11.81 12.69 18.18
N ASN A 212 -12.58 13.02 19.22
CA ASN A 212 -13.05 14.38 19.45
C ASN A 212 -11.90 15.37 19.68
N ASP A 213 -10.89 14.98 20.47
CA ASP A 213 -9.72 15.82 20.72
C ASP A 213 -8.97 16.18 19.43
N ILE A 214 -8.79 15.23 18.51
CA ILE A 214 -8.10 15.50 17.23
C ILE A 214 -9.00 16.30 16.28
N LEU A 215 -10.33 16.13 16.34
CA LEU A 215 -11.28 16.93 15.58
C LEU A 215 -11.22 18.39 15.98
N GLU A 216 -11.33 18.69 17.28
CA GLU A 216 -11.29 20.05 17.80
C GLU A 216 -9.98 20.76 17.45
N LYS A 217 -8.85 20.05 17.55
CA LYS A 217 -7.53 20.57 17.16
C LYS A 217 -7.48 20.86 15.66
N HIS A 218 -8.00 19.96 14.82
CA HIS A 218 -8.03 20.15 13.37
C HIS A 218 -8.91 21.36 12.99
N LEU A 219 -10.11 21.46 13.54
CA LEU A 219 -11.01 22.60 13.29
C LEU A 219 -10.42 23.92 13.78
N SER A 220 -9.73 23.92 14.92
CA SER A 220 -9.03 25.10 15.43
C SER A 220 -7.89 25.53 14.49
N PHE A 221 -7.15 24.57 13.95
CA PHE A 221 -6.12 24.82 12.94
C PHE A 221 -6.71 25.43 11.67
N GLU A 222 -7.75 24.81 11.09
CA GLU A 222 -8.41 25.31 9.88
C GLU A 222 -9.00 26.71 10.10
N LYS A 223 -9.67 26.95 11.24
CA LYS A 223 -10.19 28.28 11.60
C LYS A 223 -9.07 29.32 11.62
N ASN A 224 -7.91 29.00 12.18
CA ASN A 224 -6.78 29.93 12.22
C ASN A 224 -6.17 30.17 10.83
N LYS A 225 -6.11 29.14 9.99
CA LYS A 225 -5.62 29.21 8.60
C LYS A 225 -6.53 30.06 7.71
N THR A 226 -7.85 30.01 7.92
CA THR A 226 -8.84 30.73 7.11
C THR A 226 -9.22 32.10 7.67
N LYS A 227 -8.64 32.54 8.80
CA LYS A 227 -8.89 33.87 9.35
C LYS A 227 -8.49 34.95 8.33
N PRO A 228 -9.36 35.93 8.04
CA PRO A 228 -9.00 37.08 7.23
C PRO A 228 -7.79 37.79 7.84
N LYS A 229 -6.78 38.12 7.02
CA LYS A 229 -5.70 39.02 7.47
C LYS A 229 -6.33 40.38 7.74
N GLU A 230 -6.12 40.94 8.93
CA GLU A 230 -6.55 42.29 9.23
C GLU A 230 -5.95 43.25 8.19
N LYS A 231 -6.79 44.06 7.54
CA LYS A 231 -6.31 45.17 6.72
C LYS A 231 -5.61 46.12 7.68
N SER A 232 -4.29 46.20 7.61
CA SER A 232 -3.54 47.30 8.19
C SER A 232 -4.04 48.58 7.53
N PHE A 233 -4.94 49.29 8.22
CA PHE A 233 -5.19 50.69 7.91
C PHE A 233 -3.95 51.46 8.36
N GLU A 234 -2.97 51.56 7.47
CA GLU A 234 -1.94 52.59 7.56
C GLU A 234 -2.65 53.94 7.50
N ARG A 235 -2.54 54.70 8.59
CA ARG A 235 -2.97 56.10 8.70
C ARG A 235 -1.81 57.02 8.34
#